data_AF-A0A9P6BCQ7-F1
#
_entry.id   AF-A0A9P6BCQ7-F1
#
_cell.length_a   1.000
_cell.length_b   1.000
_cell.length_c   1.000
_cell.angle_alpha   90.00
_cell.angle_beta   90.00
_cell.angle_gamma   90.00
#
_symmetry.space_group_name_H-M   'P 1'
#
loop_
_entity.id
_entity.type
_entity.pdbx_description
1 polymer ?
#
loop_
_entity_poly.entity_id
_entity_poly.type
_entity_poly.pdbx_seq_one_letter_code
_entity_poly.pdbx_strand_id
1 'polypeptide(L)'
;MTKGHHYRLIKAGEAGSQEQQDEQQHHRQRKVVEILRRNTRWTKSVSLKTNSQKGMASLLSSNCQRLEDLTCFAGTSVEDKNEWVLSPILDLVANNPLLQTFTLQTEIDIPWSTLQRLPQVLSQGLRLTSLQLDFTWRPCRGWLRYLLQNLPLTLQHLEIDWKRLGKYLDEEPFSTRDSWPETYPYLVAASFTFELTEGKEQAVHEFLERCHFIESFRYPTVAGRQITTLVPVLQTNALSMLASLYLGRLNRMTETQWCELVVATAGRIKTFDMDAGFPSTATSIGTMLVTHWGATIESLRIPCLLYSDIQLILSGCAKLKKFDCTWTMDRTDIMDDAPVEPWICTDMQIMQLVFSDGRRHRVEEPSRSQMETRAVQRIEHAYGQLGRLVHLKELRIGWKTERAFWKYPHLDMSLQSGLGRLSGLKALETLDMSNIRLLNFGIPEARWMVHEWPLLKVIRGLKDRYNVADECIERSGYLDLLSERRGLTVQ
;
A
#
# COMPACT_ATOMS: atom_id res chain seq x y z
N MET A 1 -23.38 -29.12 4.88
CA MET A 1 -22.19 -28.56 4.19
C MET A 1 -22.53 -28.34 2.72
N THR A 2 -22.98 -27.13 2.35
CA THR A 2 -23.27 -26.78 0.94
C THR A 2 -22.00 -26.25 0.29
N LYS A 3 -21.54 -26.91 -0.79
CA LYS A 3 -20.40 -26.46 -1.60
C LYS A 3 -20.81 -25.17 -2.34
N GLY A 4 -20.18 -24.04 -2.03
CA GLY A 4 -20.37 -22.80 -2.80
C GLY A 4 -19.75 -22.95 -4.19
N HIS A 5 -20.49 -22.62 -5.24
CA HIS A 5 -19.97 -22.61 -6.61
C HIS A 5 -19.45 -21.20 -6.95
N HIS A 6 -18.16 -21.07 -7.26
CA HIS A 6 -17.57 -19.87 -7.86
C HIS A 6 -17.60 -20.00 -9.38
N TYR A 7 -18.24 -19.05 -10.07
CA TYR A 7 -18.26 -18.99 -11.53
C TYR A 7 -17.35 -17.86 -12.02
N ARG A 8 -16.35 -18.19 -12.83
CA ARG A 8 -15.45 -17.23 -13.47
C ARG A 8 -15.55 -17.36 -14.98
N LEU A 9 -15.99 -16.30 -15.66
CA LEU A 9 -15.96 -16.20 -17.12
C LEU A 9 -14.61 -15.63 -17.57
N ILE A 10 -13.83 -16.40 -18.32
CA ILE A 10 -12.56 -15.96 -18.91
C ILE A 10 -12.63 -16.18 -20.43
N LYS A 11 -12.21 -15.17 -21.21
CA LYS A 11 -12.03 -15.28 -22.67
C LYS A 11 -10.67 -15.92 -22.94
N ALA A 12 -10.63 -16.98 -23.76
CA ALA A 12 -9.40 -17.55 -24.33
C ALA A 12 -9.24 -16.99 -25.74
N GLY A 13 -8.07 -16.43 -26.06
CA GLY A 13 -7.76 -15.90 -27.40
C GLY A 13 -7.18 -17.01 -28.27
N GLU A 14 -7.95 -17.49 -29.25
CA GLU A 14 -7.48 -18.37 -30.32
C GLU A 14 -7.82 -17.73 -31.67
N ALA A 15 -6.89 -17.79 -32.62
CA ALA A 15 -7.04 -17.23 -33.95
C ALA A 15 -8.04 -18.07 -34.78
N GLY A 16 -9.28 -17.61 -34.85
CA GLY A 16 -10.33 -18.13 -35.73
C GLY A 16 -11.02 -16.96 -36.44
N SER A 17 -11.80 -17.23 -37.49
CA SER A 17 -12.56 -16.19 -38.17
C SER A 17 -13.53 -15.51 -37.18
N GLN A 18 -13.72 -14.20 -37.33
CA GLN A 18 -14.50 -13.37 -36.40
C GLN A 18 -15.92 -13.93 -36.15
N GLU A 19 -16.54 -14.48 -37.20
CA GLU A 19 -17.86 -15.10 -37.16
C GLU A 19 -17.91 -16.38 -36.30
N GLN A 20 -16.86 -17.22 -36.37
CA GLN A 20 -16.74 -18.42 -35.52
C GLN A 20 -16.44 -18.06 -34.06
N GLN A 21 -15.70 -16.98 -33.83
CA GLN A 21 -15.46 -16.47 -32.48
C GLN A 21 -16.76 -15.94 -31.86
N ASP A 22 -17.59 -15.24 -32.63
CA ASP A 22 -18.86 -14.69 -32.17
C ASP A 22 -19.90 -15.79 -31.89
N GLU A 23 -20.00 -16.81 -32.75
CA GLU A 23 -20.87 -17.98 -32.50
C GLU A 23 -20.41 -18.80 -31.29
N GLN A 24 -19.10 -19.06 -31.13
CA GLN A 24 -18.58 -19.72 -29.94
C GLN A 24 -18.83 -18.89 -28.68
N GLN A 25 -18.67 -17.57 -28.76
CA GLN A 25 -18.91 -16.67 -27.64
C GLN A 25 -20.39 -16.66 -27.25
N HIS A 26 -21.32 -16.61 -28.22
CA HIS A 26 -22.75 -16.74 -27.98
C HIS A 26 -23.14 -18.11 -27.42
N HIS A 27 -22.53 -19.21 -27.90
CA HIS A 27 -22.77 -20.54 -27.36
C HIS A 27 -22.26 -20.69 -25.92
N ARG A 28 -21.08 -20.14 -25.60
CA ARG A 28 -20.53 -20.10 -24.23
C ARG A 28 -21.42 -19.27 -23.30
N GLN A 29 -21.89 -18.10 -23.76
CA GLN A 29 -22.86 -17.29 -23.01
C GLN A 29 -24.15 -18.07 -22.75
N ARG A 30 -24.73 -18.72 -23.77
CA ARG A 30 -25.93 -19.55 -23.60
C ARG A 30 -25.72 -20.70 -22.61
N LYS A 31 -24.58 -21.39 -22.66
CA LYS A 31 -24.22 -22.44 -21.69
C LYS A 31 -24.08 -21.91 -20.27
N VAL A 32 -23.41 -20.77 -20.08
CA VAL A 32 -23.29 -20.16 -18.75
C VAL A 32 -24.65 -19.69 -18.24
N VAL A 33 -25.50 -19.14 -19.12
CA VAL A 33 -26.89 -18.80 -18.80
C VAL A 33 -27.70 -20.02 -18.39
N GLU A 34 -27.54 -21.14 -19.09
CA GLU A 34 -28.25 -22.39 -18.77
C GLU A 34 -27.76 -23.01 -17.45
N ILE A 35 -26.44 -22.96 -17.20
CA ILE A 35 -25.83 -23.37 -15.92
C ILE A 35 -26.33 -22.48 -14.78
N LEU A 36 -26.35 -21.15 -14.98
CA LEU A 36 -26.89 -20.21 -14.01
C LEU A 36 -28.37 -20.50 -13.77
N ARG A 37 -29.22 -20.61 -14.80
CA ARG A 37 -30.64 -20.96 -14.66
C ARG A 37 -30.89 -22.26 -13.89
N ARG A 38 -29.99 -23.25 -13.99
CA ARG A 38 -30.09 -24.52 -13.25
C ARG A 38 -29.60 -24.43 -11.80
N ASN A 39 -28.69 -23.50 -11.50
CA ASN A 39 -28.02 -23.37 -10.20
C ASN A 39 -28.35 -22.07 -9.44
N THR A 40 -29.28 -21.26 -9.93
CA THR A 40 -29.55 -19.86 -9.51
C THR A 40 -30.06 -19.69 -8.08
N ARG A 41 -30.52 -20.76 -7.41
CA ARG A 41 -30.90 -20.67 -6.00
C ARG A 41 -29.71 -20.46 -5.05
N TRP A 42 -28.45 -20.64 -5.50
CA TRP A 42 -27.30 -20.71 -4.58
C TRP A 42 -25.97 -20.11 -5.10
N THR A 43 -26.00 -19.13 -5.99
CA THR A 43 -24.76 -18.46 -6.42
C THR A 43 -24.34 -17.39 -5.41
N LYS A 44 -23.28 -17.66 -4.64
CA LYS A 44 -22.74 -16.72 -3.64
C LYS A 44 -21.96 -15.55 -4.26
N SER A 45 -21.13 -15.82 -5.28
CA SER A 45 -20.22 -14.83 -5.85
C SER A 45 -20.26 -14.86 -7.38
N VAL A 46 -20.31 -13.68 -8.00
CA VAL A 46 -20.32 -13.51 -9.47
C VAL A 46 -19.27 -12.48 -9.89
N SER A 47 -18.46 -12.83 -10.90
CA SER A 47 -17.55 -11.90 -11.57
C SER A 47 -17.94 -11.70 -13.03
N LEU A 48 -18.22 -10.45 -13.43
CA LEU A 48 -18.66 -10.09 -14.79
C LEU A 48 -17.54 -9.35 -15.53
N LYS A 49 -17.13 -9.85 -16.72
CA LYS A 49 -16.20 -9.18 -17.65
C LYS A 49 -16.89 -8.81 -18.97
N THR A 50 -16.43 -7.73 -19.62
CA THR A 50 -17.23 -6.82 -20.44
C THR A 50 -17.90 -7.31 -21.70
N ASN A 51 -17.35 -8.28 -22.42
CA ASN A 51 -17.76 -8.45 -23.83
C ASN A 51 -19.13 -9.17 -24.01
N SER A 52 -19.94 -9.30 -22.95
CA SER A 52 -21.20 -10.10 -22.96
C SER A 52 -22.31 -9.64 -22.01
N GLN A 53 -22.23 -8.42 -21.47
CA GLN A 53 -22.94 -8.08 -20.22
C GLN A 53 -24.45 -7.83 -20.34
N LYS A 54 -24.98 -7.39 -21.50
CA LYS A 54 -26.42 -7.05 -21.62
C LYS A 54 -27.34 -8.24 -21.35
N GLY A 55 -27.09 -9.38 -22.00
CA GLY A 55 -27.89 -10.59 -21.79
C GLY A 55 -27.71 -11.14 -20.38
N MET A 56 -26.47 -11.17 -19.88
CA MET A 56 -26.18 -11.75 -18.57
C MET A 56 -26.75 -10.94 -17.41
N ALA A 57 -26.69 -9.61 -17.42
CA ALA A 57 -27.17 -8.82 -16.29
C ALA A 57 -28.70 -8.89 -16.13
N SER A 58 -29.47 -8.84 -17.23
CA SER A 58 -30.93 -9.03 -17.16
C SER A 58 -31.33 -10.45 -16.77
N LEU A 59 -30.49 -11.44 -17.14
CA LEU A 59 -30.68 -12.83 -16.72
C LEU A 59 -30.32 -13.04 -15.25
N LEU A 60 -29.30 -12.36 -14.74
CA LEU A 60 -28.94 -12.41 -13.33
C LEU A 60 -29.99 -11.71 -12.47
N SER A 61 -30.50 -10.54 -12.90
CA SER A 61 -31.51 -9.80 -12.11
C SER A 61 -32.82 -10.57 -11.97
N SER A 62 -33.19 -11.35 -12.98
CA SER A 62 -34.39 -12.19 -12.95
C SER A 62 -34.22 -13.52 -12.20
N ASN A 63 -32.99 -14.01 -12.00
CA ASN A 63 -32.78 -15.37 -11.50
C ASN A 63 -31.93 -15.47 -10.22
N CYS A 64 -31.08 -14.50 -9.88
CA CYS A 64 -30.24 -14.54 -8.68
C CYS A 64 -30.93 -13.79 -7.54
N GLN A 65 -31.47 -14.53 -6.57
CA GLN A 65 -32.08 -13.96 -5.34
C GLN A 65 -31.13 -13.97 -4.13
N ARG A 66 -29.96 -14.62 -4.24
CA ARG A 66 -29.04 -14.87 -3.12
C ARG A 66 -27.58 -14.55 -3.45
N LEU A 67 -27.36 -13.47 -4.18
CA LEU A 67 -26.01 -13.00 -4.47
C LEU A 67 -25.43 -12.32 -3.22
N GLU A 68 -24.28 -12.80 -2.73
CA GLU A 68 -23.57 -12.23 -1.58
C GLU A 68 -22.43 -11.32 -2.06
N ASP A 69 -21.73 -11.68 -3.14
CA ASP A 69 -20.61 -10.91 -3.70
C ASP A 69 -20.78 -10.66 -5.20
N LEU A 70 -20.58 -9.42 -5.63
CA LEU A 70 -20.60 -9.03 -7.04
C LEU A 70 -19.34 -8.23 -7.39
N THR A 71 -18.55 -8.74 -8.34
CA THR A 71 -17.42 -8.02 -8.93
C THR A 71 -17.68 -7.75 -10.41
N CYS A 72 -17.78 -6.48 -10.78
CA CYS A 72 -18.03 -6.05 -12.14
C CYS A 72 -16.80 -5.37 -12.71
N PHE A 73 -16.33 -5.84 -13.86
CA PHE A 73 -15.28 -5.20 -14.63
C PHE A 73 -15.87 -4.65 -15.93
N ALA A 74 -15.85 -3.32 -16.06
CA ALA A 74 -16.26 -2.57 -17.25
C ALA A 74 -15.01 -2.18 -18.08
N GLY A 75 -14.51 -3.10 -18.91
CA GLY A 75 -13.35 -2.88 -19.79
C GLY A 75 -13.64 -2.18 -21.14
N THR A 76 -12.57 -1.77 -21.79
CA THR A 76 -12.48 -0.93 -23.00
C THR A 76 -12.97 -1.60 -24.30
N SER A 77 -14.28 -1.56 -24.58
CA SER A 77 -14.74 -1.66 -25.97
C SER A 77 -14.83 -0.23 -26.53
N VAL A 78 -14.04 0.05 -27.56
CA VAL A 78 -13.81 1.41 -28.11
C VAL A 78 -14.96 1.89 -29.00
N GLU A 79 -15.89 1.02 -29.41
CA GLU A 79 -16.74 1.30 -30.57
C GLU A 79 -18.24 1.47 -30.29
N ASP A 80 -18.75 1.17 -29.09
CA ASP A 80 -20.18 1.28 -28.80
C ASP A 80 -20.48 2.15 -27.57
N LYS A 81 -21.49 3.03 -27.70
CA LYS A 81 -21.96 3.96 -26.67
C LYS A 81 -22.22 3.22 -25.34
N ASN A 82 -21.51 3.61 -24.28
CA ASN A 82 -21.37 2.87 -23.02
C ASN A 82 -22.54 2.99 -22.00
N GLU A 83 -23.66 3.66 -22.33
CA GLU A 83 -24.82 3.78 -21.41
C GLU A 83 -25.44 2.41 -21.04
N TRP A 84 -25.17 1.38 -21.83
CA TRP A 84 -25.99 0.17 -21.89
C TRP A 84 -25.54 -0.92 -20.90
N VAL A 85 -24.39 -0.74 -20.25
CA VAL A 85 -23.74 -1.81 -19.48
C VAL A 85 -23.93 -1.69 -17.98
N LEU A 86 -23.78 -0.49 -17.41
CA LEU A 86 -23.87 -0.31 -15.96
C LEU A 86 -25.32 -0.35 -15.46
N SER A 87 -26.28 0.15 -16.23
CA SER A 87 -27.68 0.25 -15.84
C SER A 87 -28.25 -1.10 -15.38
N PRO A 88 -28.10 -2.20 -16.15
CA PRO A 88 -28.49 -3.54 -15.69
C PRO A 88 -27.74 -4.06 -14.46
N ILE A 89 -26.48 -3.66 -14.27
CA ILE A 89 -25.68 -4.03 -13.10
C ILE A 89 -26.24 -3.33 -11.86
N LEU A 90 -26.60 -2.04 -11.98
CA LEU A 90 -27.22 -1.30 -10.89
C LEU A 90 -28.61 -1.86 -10.56
N ASP A 91 -29.40 -2.26 -11.56
CA ASP A 91 -30.66 -2.96 -11.34
C ASP A 91 -30.45 -4.29 -10.61
N LEU A 92 -29.40 -5.04 -10.97
CA LEU A 92 -29.04 -6.26 -10.25
C LEU A 92 -28.69 -5.96 -8.79
N VAL A 93 -27.87 -4.95 -8.52
CA VAL A 93 -27.50 -4.54 -7.15
C VAL A 93 -28.74 -4.14 -6.35
N ALA A 94 -29.60 -3.29 -6.91
CA ALA A 94 -30.85 -2.84 -6.28
C ALA A 94 -31.78 -4.00 -5.87
N ASN A 95 -31.86 -5.05 -6.71
CA ASN A 95 -32.75 -6.18 -6.50
C ASN A 95 -32.15 -7.32 -5.65
N ASN A 96 -30.94 -7.16 -5.10
CA ASN A 96 -30.24 -8.18 -4.31
C ASN A 96 -30.03 -7.74 -2.85
N PRO A 97 -31.02 -7.92 -1.96
CA PRO A 97 -30.92 -7.49 -0.56
C PRO A 97 -29.90 -8.27 0.28
N LEU A 98 -29.40 -9.40 -0.25
CA LEU A 98 -28.37 -10.23 0.39
C LEU A 98 -26.95 -9.86 -0.03
N LEU A 99 -26.79 -8.88 -0.92
CA LEU A 99 -25.48 -8.46 -1.39
C LEU A 99 -24.70 -7.82 -0.24
N GLN A 100 -23.55 -8.41 0.09
CA GLN A 100 -22.63 -7.98 1.15
C GLN A 100 -21.42 -7.25 0.57
N THR A 101 -20.93 -7.66 -0.59
CA THR A 101 -19.76 -7.07 -1.25
C THR A 101 -20.08 -6.63 -2.66
N PHE A 102 -19.76 -5.38 -2.98
CA PHE A 102 -19.88 -4.86 -4.33
C PHE A 102 -18.55 -4.22 -4.76
N THR A 103 -17.93 -4.80 -5.79
CA THR A 103 -16.75 -4.24 -6.45
C THR A 103 -17.12 -3.82 -7.87
N LEU A 104 -16.91 -2.55 -8.18
CA LEU A 104 -17.08 -2.01 -9.53
C LEU A 104 -15.75 -1.44 -10.00
N GLN A 105 -15.14 -2.09 -10.98
CA GLN A 105 -13.95 -1.61 -11.66
C GLN A 105 -14.31 -1.19 -13.08
N THR A 106 -14.01 0.05 -13.45
CA THR A 106 -14.34 0.59 -14.77
C THR A 106 -13.13 1.24 -15.41
N GLU A 107 -12.83 0.82 -16.64
CA GLU A 107 -11.76 1.38 -17.47
C GLU A 107 -12.29 2.35 -18.53
N ILE A 108 -13.60 2.38 -18.71
CA ILE A 108 -14.33 3.20 -19.68
C ILE A 108 -14.99 4.41 -19.01
N ASP A 109 -15.15 5.49 -19.77
CA ASP A 109 -15.99 6.61 -19.37
C ASP A 109 -17.43 6.11 -19.22
N ILE A 110 -17.96 6.21 -18.00
CA ILE A 110 -19.35 5.88 -17.72
C ILE A 110 -20.18 7.15 -18.00
N PRO A 111 -21.26 7.05 -18.77
CA PRO A 111 -22.15 8.18 -18.99
C PRO A 111 -22.72 8.71 -17.67
N TRP A 112 -22.74 10.03 -17.56
CA TRP A 112 -23.15 10.73 -16.35
C TRP A 112 -24.52 10.31 -15.82
N SER A 113 -25.50 10.18 -16.72
CA SER A 113 -26.86 9.69 -16.47
C SER A 113 -26.87 8.37 -15.66
N THR A 114 -25.91 7.50 -15.95
CA THR A 114 -25.80 6.18 -15.35
C THR A 114 -25.13 6.23 -13.98
N LEU A 115 -24.18 7.14 -13.79
CA LEU A 115 -23.47 7.34 -12.52
C LEU A 115 -24.31 7.97 -11.43
N GLN A 116 -25.26 8.83 -11.82
CA GLN A 116 -26.22 9.39 -10.87
C GLN A 116 -27.10 8.32 -10.23
N ARG A 117 -27.30 7.18 -10.91
CA ARG A 117 -28.08 6.05 -10.39
C ARG A 117 -27.34 5.25 -9.32
N LEU A 118 -26.01 5.22 -9.33
CA LEU A 118 -25.25 4.40 -8.38
C LEU A 118 -25.53 4.81 -6.91
N PRO A 119 -25.42 6.10 -6.52
CA PRO A 119 -25.80 6.54 -5.18
C PRO A 119 -27.27 6.21 -4.83
N GLN A 120 -28.20 6.39 -5.77
CA GLN A 120 -29.62 6.06 -5.56
C GLN A 120 -29.85 4.57 -5.31
N VAL A 121 -29.10 3.70 -5.97
CA VAL A 121 -29.17 2.25 -5.76
C VAL A 121 -28.57 1.88 -4.40
N LEU A 122 -27.47 2.51 -4.01
CA LEU A 122 -26.82 2.27 -2.73
C LEU A 122 -27.69 2.68 -1.54
N SER A 123 -28.53 3.71 -1.68
CA SER A 123 -29.42 4.17 -0.61
C SER A 123 -30.70 3.34 -0.43
N GLN A 124 -30.98 2.34 -1.29
CA GLN A 124 -32.19 1.50 -1.24
C GLN A 124 -32.19 0.42 -0.13
N GLY A 125 -31.53 0.66 1.00
CA GLY A 125 -31.54 -0.24 2.15
C GLY A 125 -30.71 -1.53 1.96
N LEU A 126 -29.69 -1.47 1.10
CA LEU A 126 -28.76 -2.59 0.90
C LEU A 126 -28.01 -2.91 2.19
N ARG A 127 -27.71 -4.20 2.41
CA ARG A 127 -26.90 -4.71 3.53
C ARG A 127 -25.43 -4.88 3.14
N LEU A 128 -24.93 -3.95 2.33
CA LEU A 128 -23.54 -3.96 1.87
C LEU A 128 -22.61 -3.70 3.05
N THR A 129 -21.69 -4.63 3.28
CA THR A 129 -20.60 -4.52 4.26
C THR A 129 -19.31 -4.02 3.61
N SER A 130 -19.11 -4.24 2.31
CA SER A 130 -17.93 -3.80 1.58
C SER A 130 -18.29 -3.23 0.22
N LEU A 131 -17.72 -2.06 -0.09
CA LEU A 131 -17.88 -1.34 -1.35
C LEU A 131 -16.50 -0.94 -1.87
N GLN A 132 -16.14 -1.45 -3.04
CA GLN A 132 -14.93 -1.07 -3.75
C GLN A 132 -15.27 -0.50 -5.12
N LEU A 133 -14.85 0.73 -5.37
CA LEU A 133 -15.12 1.43 -6.62
C LEU A 133 -13.80 1.88 -7.23
N ASP A 134 -13.40 1.30 -8.36
CA ASP A 134 -12.19 1.67 -9.09
C ASP A 134 -12.59 2.27 -10.44
N PHE A 135 -12.37 3.58 -10.61
CA PHE A 135 -12.67 4.27 -11.87
C PHE A 135 -11.40 4.83 -12.50
N THR A 136 -11.27 4.64 -13.81
CA THR A 136 -10.20 5.27 -14.60
C THR A 136 -10.55 6.67 -15.08
N TRP A 137 -11.80 7.12 -14.93
CA TRP A 137 -12.29 8.40 -15.43
C TRP A 137 -12.67 9.35 -14.27
N ARG A 138 -12.78 10.66 -14.56
CA ARG A 138 -13.04 11.69 -13.53
C ARG A 138 -14.54 11.95 -13.36
N PRO A 139 -15.12 11.69 -12.17
CA PRO A 139 -16.51 12.08 -11.90
C PRO A 139 -16.66 13.60 -11.83
N CYS A 140 -17.84 14.10 -12.21
CA CYS A 140 -18.20 15.52 -12.15
C CYS A 140 -18.09 16.07 -10.73
N ARG A 141 -17.95 17.40 -10.63
CA ARG A 141 -17.82 18.12 -9.36
C ARG A 141 -19.06 17.83 -8.49
N GLY A 142 -18.84 17.38 -7.26
CA GLY A 142 -19.92 17.05 -6.31
C GLY A 142 -20.43 15.61 -6.36
N TRP A 143 -20.10 14.80 -7.37
CA TRP A 143 -20.52 13.39 -7.40
C TRP A 143 -20.04 12.61 -6.18
N LEU A 144 -18.80 12.85 -5.76
CA LEU A 144 -18.24 12.20 -4.57
C LEU A 144 -19.08 12.50 -3.32
N ARG A 145 -19.49 13.76 -3.15
CA ARG A 145 -20.37 14.16 -2.04
C ARG A 145 -21.69 13.41 -2.11
N TYR A 146 -22.31 13.39 -3.29
CA TYR A 146 -23.57 12.69 -3.52
C TYR A 146 -23.47 11.18 -3.27
N LEU A 147 -22.39 10.55 -3.73
CA LEU A 147 -22.08 9.15 -3.44
C LEU A 147 -21.94 8.91 -1.94
N LEU A 148 -21.09 9.70 -1.27
CA LEU A 148 -20.81 9.54 0.15
C LEU A 148 -22.08 9.72 0.99
N GLN A 149 -22.94 10.68 0.66
CA GLN A 149 -24.23 10.91 1.33
C GLN A 149 -25.22 9.75 1.21
N ASN A 150 -25.10 8.93 0.18
CA ASN A 150 -26.02 7.82 -0.12
C ASN A 150 -25.38 6.45 0.14
N LEU A 151 -24.27 6.39 0.87
CA LEU A 151 -23.67 5.11 1.24
C LEU A 151 -24.61 4.33 2.18
N PRO A 152 -24.65 2.99 2.07
CA PRO A 152 -25.40 2.16 2.99
C PRO A 152 -24.88 2.34 4.42
N LEU A 153 -25.78 2.53 5.39
CA LEU A 153 -25.37 2.69 6.80
C LEU A 153 -24.71 1.41 7.37
N THR A 154 -24.96 0.26 6.75
CA THR A 154 -24.38 -1.06 7.11
C THR A 154 -22.94 -1.26 6.63
N LEU A 155 -22.40 -0.30 5.88
CA LEU A 155 -21.08 -0.39 5.27
C LEU A 155 -19.96 -0.41 6.32
N GLN A 156 -19.07 -1.39 6.21
CA GLN A 156 -17.91 -1.56 7.08
C GLN A 156 -16.60 -1.15 6.39
N HIS A 157 -16.49 -1.42 5.09
CA HIS A 157 -15.30 -1.14 4.29
C HIS A 157 -15.67 -0.33 3.04
N LEU A 158 -15.02 0.82 2.89
CA LEU A 158 -15.13 1.67 1.70
C LEU A 158 -13.76 1.81 1.03
N GLU A 159 -13.69 1.49 -0.25
CA GLU A 159 -12.52 1.77 -1.09
C GLU A 159 -12.98 2.47 -2.36
N ILE A 160 -12.42 3.65 -2.63
CA ILE A 160 -12.66 4.41 -3.85
C ILE A 160 -11.32 4.75 -4.48
N ASP A 161 -11.05 4.20 -5.66
CA ASP A 161 -9.84 4.42 -6.45
C ASP A 161 -10.12 5.24 -7.72
N TRP A 162 -9.31 6.29 -7.96
CA TRP A 162 -9.30 7.01 -9.24
C TRP A 162 -7.91 7.12 -9.83
N LYS A 163 -7.69 6.42 -10.95
CA LYS A 163 -6.36 6.23 -11.54
C LYS A 163 -5.90 7.33 -12.50
N ARG A 164 -6.79 8.15 -13.09
CA ARG A 164 -6.41 9.07 -14.19
C ARG A 164 -6.79 10.53 -13.96
N LEU A 165 -5.80 11.41 -14.17
CA LEU A 165 -5.92 12.86 -14.03
C LEU A 165 -6.11 13.54 -15.41
N GLY A 166 -7.35 13.60 -15.92
CA GLY A 166 -7.71 14.38 -17.12
C GLY A 166 -8.27 15.79 -16.80
N LYS A 167 -8.50 16.68 -17.77
CA LYS A 167 -9.17 17.98 -17.49
C LYS A 167 -10.62 17.75 -17.03
N TYR A 168 -11.13 18.61 -16.13
CA TYR A 168 -12.51 18.52 -15.64
C TYR A 168 -13.51 18.87 -16.74
N LEU A 169 -14.64 18.17 -16.77
CA LEU A 169 -15.84 18.69 -17.40
C LEU A 169 -16.44 19.71 -16.43
N ASP A 170 -16.51 20.96 -16.86
CA ASP A 170 -17.19 22.05 -16.14
C ASP A 170 -18.70 21.79 -16.23
N GLU A 171 -19.23 20.94 -15.35
CA GLU A 171 -20.67 20.70 -15.25
C GLU A 171 -21.24 21.22 -13.94
N GLU A 172 -22.55 21.55 -13.99
CA GLU A 172 -23.29 22.29 -12.99
C GLU A 172 -23.25 21.64 -11.59
N PRO A 173 -23.25 22.46 -10.52
CA PRO A 173 -23.27 21.98 -9.15
C PRO A 173 -24.54 21.16 -8.88
N PHE A 174 -24.38 19.98 -8.29
CA PHE A 174 -25.50 19.27 -7.69
C PHE A 174 -26.25 20.21 -6.73
N SER A 175 -27.58 20.19 -6.82
CA SER A 175 -28.42 20.76 -5.77
C SER A 175 -28.08 20.02 -4.47
N THR A 176 -27.44 20.70 -3.53
CA THR A 176 -26.99 20.21 -2.22
C THR A 176 -28.15 19.91 -1.26
N ARG A 177 -29.34 19.60 -1.78
CA ARG A 177 -30.59 19.53 -1.01
C ARG A 177 -30.71 18.30 -0.12
N ASP A 178 -29.84 17.31 -0.26
CA ASP A 178 -29.84 16.13 0.61
C ASP A 178 -28.90 16.35 1.80
N SER A 179 -29.47 16.31 3.00
CA SER A 179 -28.73 16.31 4.26
C SER A 179 -27.89 15.04 4.37
N TRP A 180 -26.67 15.16 4.86
CA TRP A 180 -25.86 13.99 5.22
C TRP A 180 -26.57 13.12 6.26
N PRO A 181 -26.38 11.79 6.23
CA PRO A 181 -26.67 10.95 7.39
C PRO A 181 -25.97 11.49 8.64
N GLU A 182 -26.60 11.28 9.81
CA GLU A 182 -26.01 11.72 11.08
C GLU A 182 -24.69 11.01 11.37
N THR A 183 -24.65 9.69 11.14
CA THR A 183 -23.48 8.84 11.44
C THR A 183 -23.35 7.68 10.46
N TYR A 184 -22.14 7.12 10.35
CA TYR A 184 -21.85 5.83 9.72
C TYR A 184 -21.40 4.84 10.79
N PRO A 185 -22.33 4.20 11.52
CA PRO A 185 -22.03 3.51 12.78
C PRO A 185 -21.25 2.20 12.61
N TYR A 186 -21.14 1.66 11.40
CA TYR A 186 -20.45 0.40 11.15
C TYR A 186 -19.17 0.56 10.33
N LEU A 187 -18.82 1.76 9.88
CA LEU A 187 -17.67 1.96 9.00
C LEU A 187 -16.36 1.86 9.79
N VAL A 188 -15.61 0.79 9.53
CA VAL A 188 -14.33 0.47 10.20
C VAL A 188 -13.13 0.90 9.35
N ALA A 189 -13.24 0.87 8.01
CA ALA A 189 -12.15 1.26 7.13
C ALA A 189 -12.61 2.08 5.92
N ALA A 190 -11.85 3.14 5.61
CA ALA A 190 -12.05 3.92 4.40
C ALA A 190 -10.71 4.16 3.67
N SER A 191 -10.72 4.00 2.35
CA SER A 191 -9.58 4.20 1.47
C SER A 191 -10.00 5.04 0.26
N PHE A 192 -9.32 6.16 0.03
CA PHE A 192 -9.58 7.06 -1.08
C PHE A 192 -8.33 7.22 -1.91
N THR A 193 -8.13 6.47 -3.00
CA THR A 193 -6.83 6.39 -3.66
C THR A 193 -6.55 7.43 -4.76
N PHE A 194 -7.14 8.62 -4.65
CA PHE A 194 -7.10 9.64 -5.69
C PHE A 194 -6.58 10.99 -5.19
N GLU A 195 -6.07 11.81 -6.12
CA GLU A 195 -5.73 13.20 -5.78
C GLU A 195 -7.02 13.99 -5.54
N LEU A 196 -7.22 14.41 -4.29
CA LEU A 196 -8.31 15.34 -4.00
C LEU A 196 -7.96 16.71 -4.60
N THR A 197 -8.90 17.27 -5.33
CA THR A 197 -8.88 18.70 -5.66
C THR A 197 -9.77 19.45 -4.69
N GLU A 198 -9.58 20.76 -4.66
CA GLU A 198 -10.38 21.69 -3.87
C GLU A 198 -11.89 21.41 -4.09
N GLY A 199 -12.61 21.16 -2.99
CA GLY A 199 -14.03 20.77 -2.96
C GLY A 199 -14.30 19.27 -2.80
N LYS A 200 -13.47 18.36 -3.35
CA LYS A 200 -13.59 16.93 -3.06
C LYS A 200 -13.13 16.63 -1.63
N GLU A 201 -12.10 17.35 -1.19
CA GLU A 201 -11.55 17.29 0.18
C GLU A 201 -12.64 17.53 1.21
N GLN A 202 -13.39 18.61 1.03
CA GLN A 202 -14.47 18.99 1.92
C GLN A 202 -15.53 17.89 2.04
N ALA A 203 -15.90 17.23 0.93
CA ALA A 203 -16.84 16.11 0.97
C ALA A 203 -16.31 14.91 1.78
N VAL A 204 -15.02 14.58 1.64
CA VAL A 204 -14.38 13.52 2.43
C VAL A 204 -14.29 13.92 3.90
N HIS A 205 -13.99 15.18 4.21
CA HIS A 205 -13.86 15.67 5.58
C HIS A 205 -15.21 15.65 6.31
N GLU A 206 -16.26 16.19 5.68
CA GLU A 206 -17.63 16.12 6.21
C GLU A 206 -18.09 14.66 6.39
N PHE A 207 -17.70 13.76 5.49
CA PHE A 207 -17.96 12.32 5.65
C PHE A 207 -17.24 11.73 6.86
N LEU A 208 -15.95 12.01 7.04
CA LEU A 208 -15.13 11.49 8.14
C LEU A 208 -15.60 11.98 9.52
N GLU A 209 -16.11 13.21 9.62
CA GLU A 209 -16.72 13.74 10.86
C GLU A 209 -17.90 12.88 11.37
N ARG A 210 -18.46 12.01 10.52
CA ARG A 210 -19.61 11.13 10.82
C ARG A 210 -19.20 9.67 11.04
N CYS A 211 -17.92 9.35 10.91
CA CYS A 211 -17.38 7.98 10.94
C CYS A 211 -16.79 7.63 12.32
N HIS A 212 -17.63 7.47 13.34
CA HIS A 212 -17.21 7.31 14.74
C HIS A 212 -16.36 6.06 15.05
N PHE A 213 -16.43 5.04 14.21
CA PHE A 213 -15.82 3.72 14.45
C PHE A 213 -14.70 3.38 13.46
N ILE A 214 -14.22 4.37 12.70
CA ILE A 214 -13.17 4.12 11.72
C ILE A 214 -11.84 3.82 12.43
N GLU A 215 -11.29 2.64 12.17
CA GLU A 215 -10.03 2.17 12.70
C GLU A 215 -8.89 2.34 11.69
N SER A 216 -9.19 2.33 10.39
CA SER A 216 -8.21 2.44 9.32
C SER A 216 -8.61 3.46 8.26
N PHE A 217 -7.72 4.43 8.02
CA PHE A 217 -7.90 5.44 6.99
C PHE A 217 -6.70 5.48 6.04
N ARG A 218 -6.99 5.43 4.73
CA ARG A 218 -5.98 5.46 3.67
C ARG A 218 -6.24 6.60 2.69
N TYR A 219 -5.21 7.42 2.47
CA TYR A 219 -5.27 8.58 1.60
C TYR A 219 -3.91 8.80 0.88
N PRO A 220 -3.71 8.32 -0.36
CA PRO A 220 -2.41 8.16 -0.98
C PRO A 220 -1.83 9.44 -1.56
N THR A 221 -2.56 10.55 -1.68
CA THR A 221 -1.96 11.81 -2.12
C THR A 221 -2.60 12.93 -1.36
N VAL A 222 -1.83 13.55 -0.46
CA VAL A 222 -2.30 14.67 0.35
C VAL A 222 -1.38 15.88 0.11
N ALA A 223 -1.89 16.91 -0.54
CA ALA A 223 -1.18 18.17 -0.62
C ALA A 223 -1.15 18.84 0.77
N GLY A 224 -0.08 19.58 1.08
CA GLY A 224 0.10 20.20 2.39
C GLY A 224 -1.11 21.03 2.84
N ARG A 225 -1.74 21.79 1.92
CA ARG A 225 -2.98 22.54 2.19
C ARG A 225 -4.14 21.69 2.72
N GLN A 226 -4.21 20.43 2.31
CA GLN A 226 -5.27 19.50 2.70
C GLN A 226 -5.02 18.92 4.08
N ILE A 227 -3.76 18.90 4.54
CA ILE A 227 -3.44 18.53 5.93
C ILE A 227 -4.04 19.55 6.89
N THR A 228 -3.95 20.85 6.59
CA THR A 228 -4.53 21.90 7.43
C THR A 228 -6.04 21.75 7.60
N THR A 229 -6.74 21.23 6.58
CA THR A 229 -8.18 20.96 6.67
C THR A 229 -8.51 19.58 7.24
N LEU A 230 -7.59 18.61 7.15
CA LEU A 230 -7.75 17.25 7.69
C LEU A 230 -7.47 17.18 9.20
N VAL A 231 -6.52 17.97 9.69
CA VAL A 231 -6.14 18.01 11.12
C VAL A 231 -7.33 18.25 12.05
N PRO A 232 -8.21 19.25 11.81
CA PRO A 232 -9.40 19.45 12.64
C PRO A 232 -10.29 18.21 12.69
N VAL A 233 -10.46 17.51 11.57
CA VAL A 233 -11.25 16.28 11.47
C VAL A 233 -10.64 15.16 12.33
N LEU A 234 -9.31 15.00 12.29
CA LEU A 234 -8.55 14.03 13.11
C LEU A 234 -8.62 14.34 14.62
N GLN A 235 -8.78 15.62 14.97
CA GLN A 235 -8.97 16.06 16.36
C GLN A 235 -10.40 15.86 16.87
N THR A 236 -11.38 15.66 15.97
CA THR A 236 -12.75 15.38 16.41
C THR A 236 -12.86 14.03 17.13
N ASN A 237 -13.84 13.93 18.04
CA ASN A 237 -14.17 12.66 18.70
C ASN A 237 -14.64 11.58 17.72
N ALA A 238 -15.00 11.94 16.49
CA ALA A 238 -15.39 10.99 15.46
C ALA A 238 -14.25 10.04 15.08
N LEU A 239 -12.99 10.48 15.16
CA LEU A 239 -11.85 9.65 14.80
C LEU A 239 -11.09 9.15 16.05
N SER A 240 -11.81 8.90 17.14
CA SER A 240 -11.24 8.41 18.40
C SER A 240 -10.73 6.96 18.30
N MET A 241 -11.30 6.15 17.41
CA MET A 241 -10.93 4.74 17.18
C MET A 241 -9.81 4.56 16.14
N LEU A 242 -9.34 5.64 15.52
CA LEU A 242 -8.37 5.56 14.42
C LEU A 242 -7.03 4.98 14.90
N ALA A 243 -6.71 3.77 14.44
CA ALA A 243 -5.49 3.04 14.81
C ALA A 243 -4.49 2.91 13.65
N SER A 244 -4.96 3.01 12.40
CA SER A 244 -4.15 2.88 11.19
C SER A 244 -4.36 4.08 10.28
N LEU A 245 -3.27 4.75 9.94
CA LEU A 245 -3.26 5.91 9.05
C LEU A 245 -2.22 5.72 7.94
N TYR A 246 -2.69 5.68 6.70
CA TYR A 246 -1.83 5.66 5.51
C TYR A 246 -1.97 6.98 4.76
N LEU A 247 -0.85 7.66 4.53
CA LEU A 247 -0.75 8.90 3.77
C LEU A 247 0.28 8.73 2.65
N GLY A 248 -0.12 8.50 1.41
CA GLY A 248 0.86 8.12 0.37
C GLY A 248 1.90 9.22 0.08
N ARG A 249 1.57 10.22 -0.75
CA ARG A 249 2.47 11.28 -1.19
C ARG A 249 2.06 12.62 -0.60
N LEU A 250 2.90 13.15 0.27
CA LEU A 250 2.73 14.46 0.88
C LEU A 250 3.37 15.56 0.02
N ASN A 251 2.57 16.27 -0.78
CA ASN A 251 3.11 17.31 -1.64
C ASN A 251 3.18 18.65 -0.88
N ARG A 252 4.39 19.16 -0.63
CA ARG A 252 4.63 20.49 0.00
C ARG A 252 4.09 20.61 1.43
N MET A 253 4.18 19.55 2.22
CA MET A 253 3.87 19.63 3.64
C MET A 253 4.94 20.42 4.39
N THR A 254 4.54 21.36 5.25
CA THR A 254 5.46 22.09 6.12
C THR A 254 5.73 21.29 7.41
N GLU A 255 6.80 21.62 8.13
CA GLU A 255 7.07 21.04 9.45
C GLU A 255 5.90 21.30 10.43
N THR A 256 5.31 22.50 10.40
CA THR A 256 4.14 22.84 11.23
C THR A 256 2.95 21.91 10.95
N GLN A 257 2.63 21.68 9.68
CA GLN A 257 1.55 20.75 9.29
C GLN A 257 1.82 19.32 9.74
N TRP A 258 3.08 18.89 9.68
CA TRP A 258 3.49 17.58 10.18
C TRP A 258 3.30 17.47 11.70
N CYS A 259 3.75 18.47 12.45
CA CYS A 259 3.55 18.51 13.89
C CYS A 259 2.06 18.49 14.26
N GLU A 260 1.24 19.30 13.59
CA GLU A 260 -0.22 19.32 13.78
C GLU A 260 -0.85 17.95 13.53
N LEU A 261 -0.44 17.25 12.47
CA LEU A 261 -0.92 15.90 12.15
C LEU A 261 -0.55 14.88 13.26
N VAL A 262 0.70 14.89 13.70
CA VAL A 262 1.21 13.97 14.73
C VAL A 262 0.48 14.21 16.06
N VAL A 263 0.33 15.49 16.45
CA VAL A 263 -0.41 15.89 17.66
C VAL A 263 -1.89 15.50 17.57
N ALA A 264 -2.53 15.76 16.41
CA ALA A 264 -3.94 15.43 16.18
C ALA A 264 -4.25 13.94 16.28
N THR A 265 -3.23 13.08 16.16
CA THR A 265 -3.36 11.62 16.18
C THR A 265 -2.62 10.98 17.37
N ALA A 266 -2.15 11.79 18.31
CA ALA A 266 -1.37 11.35 19.47
C ALA A 266 -2.10 10.27 20.28
N GLY A 267 -1.33 9.27 20.73
CA GLY A 267 -1.80 8.18 21.61
C GLY A 267 -2.81 7.19 21.00
N ARG A 268 -3.09 7.28 19.69
CA ARG A 268 -4.09 6.42 19.02
C ARG A 268 -3.48 5.54 17.93
N ILE A 269 -2.51 6.07 17.20
CA ILE A 269 -1.93 5.39 16.03
C ILE A 269 -1.04 4.22 16.45
N LYS A 270 -1.37 3.05 15.89
CA LYS A 270 -0.59 1.81 15.94
C LYS A 270 0.15 1.54 14.63
N THR A 271 -0.46 1.91 13.51
CA THR A 271 0.13 1.75 12.18
C THR A 271 0.14 3.10 11.46
N PHE A 272 1.33 3.55 11.07
CA PHE A 272 1.49 4.71 10.22
C PHE A 272 2.32 4.35 8.99
N ASP A 273 1.85 4.73 7.81
CA ASP A 273 2.56 4.50 6.56
C ASP A 273 2.50 5.72 5.66
N MET A 274 3.67 6.11 5.15
CA MET A 274 3.83 7.19 4.23
C MET A 274 4.78 6.80 3.09
N ASP A 275 4.40 7.03 1.83
CA ASP A 275 5.21 6.63 0.68
C ASP A 275 6.25 7.68 0.28
N ALA A 276 5.87 8.96 0.30
CA ALA A 276 6.71 10.05 -0.21
C ALA A 276 6.29 11.41 0.34
N GLY A 277 7.14 12.43 0.15
CA GLY A 277 6.74 13.82 0.34
C GLY A 277 7.13 14.44 1.68
N PHE A 278 8.08 13.83 2.38
CA PHE A 278 8.50 14.28 3.69
C PHE A 278 9.17 15.66 3.66
N PRO A 279 8.90 16.55 4.65
CA PRO A 279 9.63 17.80 4.81
C PRO A 279 11.09 17.49 5.16
N SER A 280 11.99 17.63 4.19
CA SER A 280 13.40 17.27 4.32
C SER A 280 14.21 18.15 5.29
N THR A 281 13.58 19.13 5.93
CA THR A 281 14.24 20.12 6.81
C THR A 281 13.74 20.08 8.24
N ALA A 282 12.80 19.20 8.59
CA ALA A 282 12.25 19.19 9.94
C ALA A 282 13.30 18.58 10.90
N THR A 283 13.81 19.41 11.81
CA THR A 283 14.90 19.02 12.74
C THR A 283 14.39 18.26 13.97
N SER A 284 13.08 18.05 14.08
CA SER A 284 12.40 17.60 15.31
C SER A 284 11.51 16.36 15.12
N ILE A 285 11.59 15.68 13.97
CA ILE A 285 10.67 14.59 13.62
C ILE A 285 10.72 13.43 14.61
N GLY A 286 11.91 12.91 14.90
CA GLY A 286 12.09 11.77 15.79
C GLY A 286 11.52 12.07 17.17
N THR A 287 11.82 13.25 17.72
CA THR A 287 11.30 13.71 19.01
C THR A 287 9.78 13.79 19.01
N MET A 288 9.17 14.37 17.97
CA MET A 288 7.71 14.48 17.86
C MET A 288 7.03 13.11 17.79
N LEU A 289 7.55 12.20 16.96
CA LEU A 289 7.01 10.85 16.80
C LEU A 289 7.09 10.06 18.11
N VAL A 290 8.25 10.08 18.77
CA VAL A 290 8.44 9.40 20.05
C VAL A 290 7.51 9.96 21.11
N THR A 291 7.41 11.29 21.20
CA THR A 291 6.58 11.96 22.23
C THR A 291 5.10 11.63 22.08
N HIS A 292 4.58 11.59 20.85
CA HIS A 292 3.15 11.45 20.62
C HIS A 292 2.69 10.03 20.28
N TRP A 293 3.55 9.21 19.66
CA TRP A 293 3.22 7.86 19.21
C TRP A 293 4.06 6.77 19.86
N GLY A 294 5.13 7.09 20.60
CA GLY A 294 6.08 6.09 21.12
C GLY A 294 5.45 5.00 22.00
N ALA A 295 4.36 5.31 22.70
CA ALA A 295 3.64 4.35 23.54
C ALA A 295 2.67 3.42 22.77
N THR A 296 2.34 3.73 21.51
CA THR A 296 1.29 3.04 20.75
C THR A 296 1.72 2.48 19.41
N ILE A 297 2.74 3.06 18.77
CA ILE A 297 3.17 2.68 17.43
C ILE A 297 3.75 1.26 17.41
N GLU A 298 3.20 0.41 16.54
CA GLU A 298 3.64 -0.97 16.31
C GLU A 298 4.22 -1.16 14.91
N SER A 299 3.78 -0.37 13.94
CA SER A 299 4.25 -0.40 12.56
C SER A 299 4.42 1.01 12.03
N LEU A 300 5.64 1.36 11.62
CA LEU A 300 5.97 2.70 11.15
C LEU A 300 6.71 2.62 9.82
N ARG A 301 6.15 3.29 8.80
CA ARG A 301 6.79 3.48 7.50
C ARG A 301 6.90 4.96 7.18
N ILE A 302 8.12 5.50 7.23
CA ILE A 302 8.41 6.91 6.96
C ILE A 302 9.68 7.03 6.11
N PRO A 303 9.59 7.57 4.88
CA PRO A 303 10.76 7.86 4.06
C PRO A 303 11.52 9.08 4.57
N CYS A 304 12.80 9.10 4.23
CA CYS A 304 13.70 10.24 4.34
C CYS A 304 14.02 10.70 5.77
N LEU A 305 14.14 9.78 6.73
CA LEU A 305 14.57 10.09 8.09
C LEU A 305 16.09 10.33 8.17
N LEU A 306 16.51 11.21 9.08
CA LEU A 306 17.92 11.39 9.45
C LEU A 306 18.36 10.28 10.41
N TYR A 307 19.67 10.08 10.57
CA TYR A 307 20.16 9.05 11.50
C TYR A 307 19.70 9.30 12.94
N SER A 308 19.73 10.55 13.38
CA SER A 308 19.28 10.97 14.71
C SER A 308 17.79 10.68 14.94
N ASP A 309 16.94 10.92 13.94
CA ASP A 309 15.51 10.58 14.01
C ASP A 309 15.30 9.08 14.12
N ILE A 310 16.01 8.31 13.27
CA ILE A 310 15.96 6.84 13.29
C ILE A 310 16.30 6.43 14.72
N GLN A 311 17.46 6.83 15.26
CA GLN A 311 17.93 6.52 16.62
C GLN A 311 16.89 6.81 17.71
N LEU A 312 16.30 8.02 17.67
CA LEU A 312 15.28 8.42 18.63
C LEU A 312 14.06 7.50 18.55
N ILE A 313 13.59 7.17 17.34
CA ILE A 313 12.39 6.35 17.13
C ILE A 313 12.54 4.95 17.72
N LEU A 314 13.51 4.14 17.29
CA LEU A 314 13.66 2.77 17.85
C LEU A 314 14.30 2.73 19.26
N SER A 315 14.70 3.86 19.86
CA SER A 315 14.98 3.92 21.31
C SER A 315 13.75 4.32 22.13
N GLY A 316 12.83 5.12 21.57
CA GLY A 316 11.64 5.62 22.26
C GLY A 316 10.35 4.82 22.01
N CYS A 317 10.27 4.04 20.93
CA CYS A 317 9.04 3.34 20.51
C CYS A 317 9.06 1.87 20.93
N ALA A 318 8.89 1.56 22.22
CA ALA A 318 9.06 0.21 22.77
C ALA A 318 8.16 -0.89 22.15
N LYS A 319 7.02 -0.52 21.57
CA LYS A 319 6.07 -1.48 20.94
C LYS A 319 6.31 -1.70 19.45
N LEU A 320 7.31 -1.04 18.86
CA LEU A 320 7.55 -1.06 17.43
C LEU A 320 8.04 -2.45 16.97
N LYS A 321 7.22 -3.11 16.14
CA LYS A 321 7.48 -4.45 15.57
C LYS A 321 7.89 -4.38 14.10
N LYS A 322 7.46 -3.34 13.39
CA LYS A 322 7.77 -3.13 11.98
C LYS A 322 8.27 -1.71 11.75
N PHE A 323 9.43 -1.60 11.11
CA PHE A 323 10.01 -0.31 10.77
C PHE A 323 10.52 -0.33 9.33
N ASP A 324 9.95 0.53 8.48
CA ASP A 324 10.41 0.76 7.11
C ASP A 324 10.78 2.24 6.97
N CYS A 325 12.07 2.51 6.77
CA CYS A 325 12.49 3.85 6.47
C CYS A 325 13.45 3.91 5.30
N THR A 326 13.37 5.02 4.57
CA THR A 326 14.49 5.46 3.74
C THR A 326 15.39 6.34 4.59
N TRP A 327 16.62 5.93 4.87
CA TRP A 327 17.61 6.76 5.57
C TRP A 327 18.20 7.75 4.58
N THR A 328 17.99 9.05 4.82
CA THR A 328 18.69 10.11 4.11
C THR A 328 20.05 10.33 4.76
N MET A 329 21.13 10.05 4.05
CA MET A 329 22.47 10.42 4.55
C MET A 329 22.69 11.91 4.26
N ASP A 330 22.53 12.76 5.27
CA ASP A 330 23.05 14.12 5.21
C ASP A 330 24.58 14.11 5.44
N ARG A 331 25.30 15.06 4.83
CA ARG A 331 26.74 15.24 5.04
C ARG A 331 27.05 15.73 6.45
N THR A 332 26.14 16.51 7.03
CA THR A 332 26.21 16.98 8.42
C THR A 332 26.08 15.82 9.39
N ASP A 333 25.21 14.85 9.09
CA ASP A 333 25.07 13.64 9.90
C ASP A 333 26.42 12.97 10.08
N ILE A 334 27.28 12.89 9.05
CA ILE A 334 28.61 12.22 9.09
C ILE A 334 29.57 12.86 10.12
N MET A 335 29.31 14.09 10.57
CA MET A 335 30.26 14.88 11.35
C MET A 335 30.05 14.92 12.86
N ASP A 336 28.93 14.42 13.40
CA ASP A 336 28.74 14.37 14.86
C ASP A 336 29.57 13.24 15.51
N ASP A 337 30.45 13.65 16.43
CA ASP A 337 31.44 12.84 17.12
C ASP A 337 30.89 12.33 18.49
N ALA A 338 30.63 11.01 18.58
CA ALA A 338 30.50 10.15 19.78
C ALA A 338 29.23 10.23 20.66
N PRO A 339 29.00 9.28 21.61
CA PRO A 339 29.35 7.85 21.70
C PRO A 339 28.07 6.97 21.64
N VAL A 340 28.16 5.74 21.12
CA VAL A 340 26.95 5.00 20.73
C VAL A 340 26.63 3.78 21.60
N GLU A 341 25.50 3.87 22.30
CA GLU A 341 24.56 2.78 22.59
C GLU A 341 23.18 3.37 22.96
N PRO A 342 22.34 3.77 22.01
CA PRO A 342 20.94 3.33 22.23
C PRO A 342 20.16 2.88 20.99
N TRP A 343 19.88 1.59 20.92
CA TRP A 343 18.75 1.05 20.15
C TRP A 343 18.23 -0.20 20.83
N ILE A 344 17.02 -0.19 21.39
CA ILE A 344 16.42 -1.45 21.86
C ILE A 344 14.89 -1.42 21.67
N CYS A 345 14.46 -1.73 20.45
CA CYS A 345 13.15 -2.35 20.22
C CYS A 345 13.37 -3.87 20.19
N THR A 346 13.40 -4.54 21.35
CA THR A 346 13.64 -5.99 21.43
C THR A 346 12.66 -6.78 20.59
N ASP A 347 11.42 -6.30 20.49
CA ASP A 347 10.30 -6.97 19.83
C ASP A 347 10.23 -6.68 18.32
N MET A 348 11.25 -6.02 17.75
CA MET A 348 11.32 -5.75 16.31
C MET A 348 11.33 -7.06 15.51
N GLN A 349 10.43 -7.17 14.53
CA GLN A 349 10.27 -8.36 13.69
C GLN A 349 10.62 -8.09 12.23
N ILE A 350 10.31 -6.90 11.72
CA ILE A 350 10.54 -6.53 10.32
C ILE A 350 11.24 -5.18 10.29
N MET A 351 12.42 -5.14 9.68
CA MET A 351 13.19 -3.92 9.54
C MET A 351 13.65 -3.73 8.10
N GLN A 352 13.28 -2.60 7.51
CA GLN A 352 13.71 -2.19 6.18
C GLN A 352 14.44 -0.84 6.29
N LEU A 353 15.75 -0.87 6.00
CA LEU A 353 16.63 0.28 5.95
C LEU A 353 17.10 0.50 4.52
N VAL A 354 16.55 1.52 3.85
CA VAL A 354 16.96 1.86 2.49
C VAL A 354 17.72 3.18 2.49
N PHE A 355 19.00 3.16 2.13
CA PHE A 355 19.84 4.36 2.07
C PHE A 355 19.51 5.19 0.82
N SER A 356 19.43 6.51 0.97
CA SER A 356 19.23 7.43 -0.14
C SER A 356 20.24 8.58 -0.12
N ASP A 357 20.68 8.98 -1.31
CA ASP A 357 21.48 10.18 -1.52
C ASP A 357 20.59 11.40 -1.19
N GLY A 358 20.96 12.12 -0.12
CA GLY A 358 20.30 13.37 0.22
C GLY A 358 20.35 14.35 -0.95
N ARG A 359 19.38 15.25 -1.04
CA ARG A 359 19.41 16.26 -2.12
C ARG A 359 20.73 17.03 -2.03
N ARG A 360 21.38 17.18 -3.19
CA ARG A 360 22.70 17.77 -3.40
C ARG A 360 22.76 19.21 -2.89
N HIS A 361 22.93 19.42 -1.58
CA HIS A 361 23.48 20.67 -1.10
C HIS A 361 24.95 20.70 -1.55
N ARG A 362 25.34 21.73 -2.31
CA ARG A 362 26.71 22.01 -2.74
C ARG A 362 27.56 22.41 -1.52
N VAL A 363 27.79 21.46 -0.62
CA VAL A 363 28.80 21.60 0.41
C VAL A 363 30.12 21.16 -0.21
N GLU A 364 31.23 21.76 0.21
CA GLU A 364 32.56 21.28 -0.17
C GLU A 364 32.71 19.81 0.25
N GLU A 365 33.28 18.98 -0.64
CA GLU A 365 33.45 17.56 -0.36
C GLU A 365 34.53 17.39 0.71
N PRO A 366 34.24 16.76 1.87
CA PRO A 366 35.29 16.37 2.78
C PRO A 366 36.28 15.46 2.06
N SER A 367 37.52 15.41 2.55
CA SER A 367 38.50 14.49 1.98
C SER A 367 37.96 13.05 1.98
N ARG A 368 38.12 12.35 0.85
CA ARG A 368 37.57 11.01 0.63
C ARG A 368 37.93 10.02 1.74
N SER A 369 39.14 10.11 2.28
CA SER A 369 39.64 9.23 3.35
C SER A 369 38.92 9.43 4.70
N GLN A 370 38.56 10.67 5.04
CA GLN A 370 37.82 10.97 6.26
C GLN A 370 36.36 10.46 6.18
N MET A 371 35.73 10.59 5.00
CA MET A 371 34.38 10.06 4.78
C MET A 371 34.33 8.55 4.87
N GLU A 372 35.30 7.85 4.26
CA GLU A 372 35.37 6.39 4.28
C GLU A 372 35.50 5.85 5.71
N THR A 373 36.44 6.37 6.50
CA THR A 373 36.67 5.90 7.88
C THR A 373 35.44 6.06 8.78
N ARG A 374 34.81 7.23 8.77
CA ARG A 374 33.65 7.52 9.63
C ARG A 374 32.42 6.71 9.27
N ALA A 375 32.19 6.52 7.99
CA ALA A 375 31.02 5.76 7.56
C ALA A 375 31.19 4.25 7.77
N VAL A 376 32.42 3.70 7.68
CA VAL A 376 32.69 2.32 8.11
C VAL A 376 32.35 2.13 9.59
N GLN A 377 32.79 3.04 10.47
CA GLN A 377 32.45 2.98 11.90
C GLN A 377 30.94 3.00 12.15
N ARG A 378 30.18 3.76 11.37
CA ARG A 378 28.72 3.84 11.49
C ARG A 378 28.00 2.61 10.97
N ILE A 379 28.47 2.03 9.87
CA ILE A 379 27.94 0.76 9.35
C ILE A 379 28.19 -0.34 10.37
N GLU A 380 29.41 -0.43 10.90
CA GLU A 380 29.75 -1.38 11.96
C GLU A 380 28.88 -1.19 13.21
N HIS A 381 28.67 0.06 13.61
CA HIS A 381 27.78 0.37 14.72
C HIS A 381 26.34 -0.05 14.42
N ALA A 382 25.81 0.29 13.24
CA ALA A 382 24.46 -0.10 12.82
C ALA A 382 24.31 -1.63 12.82
N TYR A 383 25.31 -2.38 12.35
CA TYR A 383 25.32 -3.85 12.45
C TYR A 383 25.36 -4.33 13.89
N GLY A 384 26.15 -3.69 14.76
CA GLY A 384 26.15 -4.00 16.19
C GLY A 384 24.76 -3.86 16.82
N GLN A 385 24.01 -2.83 16.45
CA GLN A 385 22.65 -2.61 16.96
C GLN A 385 21.63 -3.57 16.34
N LEU A 386 21.71 -3.80 15.03
CA LEU A 386 20.88 -4.80 14.35
C LEU A 386 21.09 -6.19 14.96
N GLY A 387 22.33 -6.58 15.26
CA GLY A 387 22.65 -7.85 15.91
C GLY A 387 22.00 -8.08 17.27
N ARG A 388 21.53 -7.02 17.94
CA ARG A 388 20.79 -7.09 19.21
C ARG A 388 19.30 -7.38 19.04
N LEU A 389 18.77 -7.28 17.81
CA LEU A 389 17.35 -7.51 17.50
C LEU A 389 17.09 -9.02 17.35
N VAL A 390 17.17 -9.76 18.46
CA VAL A 390 17.09 -11.23 18.47
C VAL A 390 15.77 -11.81 17.95
N HIS A 391 14.71 -10.99 17.88
CA HIS A 391 13.39 -11.36 17.35
C HIS A 391 13.16 -10.94 15.89
N LEU A 392 14.17 -10.35 15.25
CA LEU A 392 14.08 -9.89 13.88
C LEU A 392 13.98 -11.09 12.92
N LYS A 393 12.88 -11.14 12.17
CA LYS A 393 12.57 -12.18 11.18
C LYS A 393 12.88 -11.76 9.77
N GLU A 394 12.70 -10.48 9.46
CA GLU A 394 12.93 -9.93 8.13
C GLU A 394 13.81 -8.70 8.22
N LEU A 395 14.95 -8.76 7.54
CA LEU A 395 15.90 -7.66 7.44
C LEU A 395 16.11 -7.31 5.97
N ARG A 396 15.80 -6.07 5.61
CA ARG A 396 16.13 -5.50 4.31
C ARG A 396 17.10 -4.35 4.47
N ILE A 397 18.23 -4.43 3.81
CA ILE A 397 19.24 -3.37 3.77
C ILE A 397 19.65 -3.14 2.33
N GLY A 398 19.64 -1.89 1.87
CA GLY A 398 20.09 -1.60 0.50
C GLY A 398 20.00 -0.14 0.12
N TRP A 399 20.37 0.19 -1.11
CA TRP A 399 20.30 1.56 -1.62
C TRP A 399 19.01 1.80 -2.41
N LYS A 400 18.43 3.00 -2.29
CA LYS A 400 17.23 3.42 -3.03
C LYS A 400 17.49 3.53 -4.53
N THR A 401 18.69 3.96 -4.91
CA THR A 401 19.07 4.15 -6.31
C THR A 401 20.46 3.61 -6.58
N GLU A 402 20.62 3.00 -7.75
CA GLU A 402 21.92 2.43 -8.17
C GLU A 402 23.01 3.49 -8.39
N ARG A 403 22.65 4.76 -8.53
CA ARG A 403 23.59 5.86 -8.79
C ARG A 403 24.27 6.37 -7.53
N ALA A 404 23.64 6.25 -6.36
CA ALA A 404 24.21 6.68 -5.08
C ALA A 404 25.48 5.89 -4.70
N PHE A 405 25.58 4.67 -5.24
CA PHE A 405 26.60 3.68 -4.94
C PHE A 405 28.07 4.16 -5.11
N TRP A 406 28.37 5.03 -6.07
CA TRP A 406 29.77 5.43 -6.34
C TRP A 406 30.34 6.46 -5.36
N LYS A 407 29.48 7.06 -4.51
CA LYS A 407 29.84 8.21 -3.68
C LYS A 407 29.94 7.89 -2.19
N TYR A 408 29.35 6.78 -1.77
CA TYR A 408 29.26 6.42 -0.36
C TYR A 408 29.94 5.08 -0.12
N PRO A 409 30.62 4.92 1.02
CA PRO A 409 31.26 3.67 1.37
C PRO A 409 30.24 2.55 1.39
N HIS A 410 30.67 1.42 0.86
CA HIS A 410 29.79 0.32 0.55
C HIS A 410 29.30 -0.31 1.85
N LEU A 411 28.02 -0.65 1.87
CA LEU A 411 27.47 -1.51 2.89
C LEU A 411 27.99 -2.92 2.60
N ASP A 412 29.19 -3.19 3.07
CA ASP A 412 29.84 -4.48 2.90
C ASP A 412 29.30 -5.45 3.94
N MET A 413 28.89 -6.63 3.50
CA MET A 413 28.37 -7.72 4.34
C MET A 413 29.40 -8.85 4.42
N SER A 414 30.69 -8.51 4.45
CA SER A 414 31.77 -9.45 4.66
C SER A 414 32.00 -9.70 6.15
N LEU A 415 32.66 -10.82 6.47
CA LEU A 415 33.06 -11.09 7.86
C LEU A 415 33.99 -10.01 8.41
N GLN A 416 34.82 -9.42 7.55
CA GLN A 416 35.75 -8.36 7.90
C GLN A 416 35.05 -7.02 8.19
N SER A 417 33.99 -6.70 7.43
CA SER A 417 33.27 -5.42 7.56
C SER A 417 32.15 -5.43 8.60
N GLY A 418 31.92 -6.58 9.26
CA GLY A 418 31.03 -6.65 10.42
C GLY A 418 29.80 -7.54 10.25
N LEU A 419 29.73 -8.42 9.24
CA LEU A 419 28.72 -9.48 9.19
C LEU A 419 28.67 -10.27 10.53
N GLY A 420 29.85 -10.51 11.13
CA GLY A 420 30.00 -11.12 12.46
C GLY A 420 29.17 -10.47 13.58
N ARG A 421 28.94 -9.15 13.48
CA ARG A 421 28.15 -8.38 14.45
C ARG A 421 26.66 -8.71 14.41
N LEU A 422 26.18 -9.34 13.33
CA LEU A 422 24.80 -9.76 13.14
C LEU A 422 24.54 -11.21 13.63
N SER A 423 25.50 -11.85 14.30
CA SER A 423 25.38 -13.23 14.83
C SER A 423 24.19 -13.44 15.76
N GLY A 424 23.72 -12.40 16.45
CA GLY A 424 22.57 -12.45 17.36
C GLY A 424 21.19 -12.61 16.68
N LEU A 425 21.12 -12.45 15.35
CA LEU A 425 19.87 -12.55 14.57
C LEU A 425 19.40 -14.00 14.36
N LYS A 426 19.25 -14.76 15.45
CA LYS A 426 18.89 -16.19 15.39
C LYS A 426 17.48 -16.45 14.84
N ALA A 427 16.59 -15.47 14.94
CA ALA A 427 15.23 -15.52 14.41
C ALA A 427 15.11 -15.12 12.93
N LEU A 428 16.20 -14.74 12.27
CA LEU A 428 16.17 -14.21 10.91
C LEU A 428 15.72 -15.30 9.92
N GLU A 429 14.63 -15.01 9.21
CA GLU A 429 14.05 -15.89 8.19
C GLU A 429 14.32 -15.35 6.78
N THR A 430 14.29 -14.03 6.59
CA THR A 430 14.49 -13.37 5.30
C THR A 430 15.56 -12.28 5.40
N LEU A 431 16.60 -12.39 4.58
CA LEU A 431 17.58 -11.34 4.34
C LEU A 431 17.42 -10.80 2.92
N ASP A 432 17.10 -9.52 2.78
CA ASP A 432 16.98 -8.85 1.49
C ASP A 432 18.09 -7.81 1.34
N MET A 433 19.05 -8.11 0.47
CA MET A 433 20.17 -7.25 0.09
C MET A 433 19.99 -6.66 -1.31
N SER A 434 18.76 -6.66 -1.81
CA SER A 434 18.45 -6.08 -3.12
C SER A 434 18.89 -4.62 -3.14
N ASN A 435 19.68 -4.28 -4.16
CA ASN A 435 20.31 -2.96 -4.35
C ASN A 435 21.60 -2.69 -3.55
N ILE A 436 22.31 -3.72 -3.09
CA ILE A 436 23.73 -3.61 -2.75
C ILE A 436 24.56 -4.09 -3.95
N ARG A 437 25.44 -3.25 -4.50
CA ARG A 437 26.17 -3.52 -5.76
C ARG A 437 27.52 -4.20 -5.57
N LEU A 438 28.26 -3.88 -4.51
CA LEU A 438 29.54 -4.50 -4.17
C LEU A 438 29.40 -5.20 -2.82
N LEU A 439 28.75 -6.35 -2.85
CA LEU A 439 28.82 -7.29 -1.75
C LEU A 439 30.12 -8.07 -1.91
N ASN A 440 31.09 -7.89 -1.01
CA ASN A 440 32.19 -8.84 -0.90
C ASN A 440 31.64 -10.09 -0.18
N PHE A 441 30.87 -10.87 -0.92
CA PHE A 441 30.16 -12.03 -0.40
C PHE A 441 30.70 -13.30 -1.07
N GLY A 442 31.45 -14.09 -0.30
CA GLY A 442 32.03 -15.35 -0.77
C GLY A 442 31.47 -16.58 -0.06
N ILE A 443 32.10 -17.72 -0.33
CA ILE A 443 31.84 -18.99 0.36
C ILE A 443 31.98 -18.87 1.89
N PRO A 444 32.99 -18.15 2.46
CA PRO A 444 33.10 -18.00 3.91
C PRO A 444 31.89 -17.32 4.54
N GLU A 445 31.41 -16.22 3.96
CA GLU A 445 30.22 -15.50 4.42
C GLU A 445 28.97 -16.38 4.33
N ALA A 446 28.78 -17.10 3.22
CA ALA A 446 27.64 -18.00 3.04
C ALA A 446 27.61 -19.12 4.09
N ARG A 447 28.76 -19.76 4.34
CA ARG A 447 28.88 -20.80 5.39
C ARG A 447 28.60 -20.23 6.77
N TRP A 448 29.13 -19.04 7.06
CA TRP A 448 28.87 -18.34 8.30
C TRP A 448 27.39 -18.04 8.49
N MET A 449 26.68 -17.53 7.47
CA MET A 449 25.24 -17.24 7.55
C MET A 449 24.40 -18.49 7.81
N VAL A 450 24.71 -19.60 7.13
CA VAL A 450 24.01 -20.88 7.35
C VAL A 450 24.19 -21.38 8.78
N HIS A 451 25.40 -21.24 9.31
CA HIS A 451 25.74 -21.65 10.68
C HIS A 451 25.09 -20.74 11.73
N GLU A 452 25.24 -19.42 11.59
CA GLU A 452 24.82 -18.45 12.59
C GLU A 452 23.33 -18.12 12.56
N TRP A 453 22.66 -18.25 11.41
CA TRP A 453 21.21 -17.97 11.27
C TRP A 453 20.45 -19.26 10.95
N PRO A 454 20.09 -20.05 11.99
CA PRO A 454 19.53 -21.38 11.79
C PRO A 454 18.13 -21.39 11.14
N LEU A 455 17.43 -20.26 11.18
CA LEU A 455 16.07 -20.11 10.64
C LEU A 455 16.03 -19.39 9.28
N LEU A 456 17.18 -19.06 8.70
CA LEU A 456 17.24 -18.36 7.42
C LEU A 456 16.65 -19.25 6.31
N LYS A 457 15.61 -18.73 5.65
CA LYS A 457 14.86 -19.39 4.56
C LYS A 457 15.00 -18.67 3.23
N VAL A 458 15.20 -17.36 3.22
CA VAL A 458 15.25 -16.59 1.98
C VAL A 458 16.40 -15.60 2.01
N ILE A 459 17.22 -15.60 0.96
CA ILE A 459 18.18 -14.54 0.67
C ILE A 459 17.81 -13.92 -0.68
N ARG A 460 17.54 -12.61 -0.70
CA ARG A 460 17.23 -11.86 -1.92
C ARG A 460 18.36 -10.90 -2.28
N GLY A 461 18.48 -10.61 -3.57
CA GLY A 461 19.38 -9.58 -4.06
C GLY A 461 20.80 -10.07 -4.36
N LEU A 462 21.03 -11.38 -4.32
CA LEU A 462 22.27 -12.02 -4.77
C LEU A 462 22.33 -12.16 -6.31
N LYS A 463 21.28 -11.75 -7.03
CA LYS A 463 21.18 -11.88 -8.49
C LYS A 463 22.27 -11.12 -9.24
N ASP A 464 23.06 -11.91 -9.95
CA ASP A 464 24.01 -11.66 -11.02
C ASP A 464 24.31 -10.21 -11.40
N ARG A 465 25.38 -9.65 -10.79
CA ARG A 465 26.03 -8.44 -11.30
C ARG A 465 27.41 -8.68 -11.91
N TYR A 466 27.96 -9.89 -11.81
CA TYR A 466 29.15 -10.29 -12.56
C TYR A 466 28.73 -10.84 -13.92
N ASN A 467 28.55 -9.93 -14.87
CA ASN A 467 28.63 -10.19 -16.32
C ASN A 467 30.11 -10.23 -16.77
N VAL A 468 31.00 -10.72 -15.90
CA VAL A 468 32.41 -10.97 -16.22
C VAL A 468 32.52 -12.48 -16.35
N ALA A 469 32.80 -12.95 -17.55
CA ALA A 469 32.75 -14.37 -17.94
C ALA A 469 33.78 -15.27 -17.21
N ASP A 470 34.62 -14.72 -16.33
CA ASP A 470 35.83 -15.39 -15.83
C ASP A 470 35.75 -15.93 -14.40
N GLU A 471 34.65 -15.72 -13.65
CA GLU A 471 34.47 -16.25 -12.27
C GLU A 471 33.30 -17.23 -12.11
N CYS A 472 32.97 -17.99 -13.17
CA CYS A 472 31.88 -18.96 -13.14
C CYS A 472 32.13 -20.18 -12.23
N ILE A 473 33.37 -20.45 -11.81
CA ILE A 473 33.72 -21.67 -11.04
C ILE A 473 33.41 -21.54 -9.54
N GLU A 474 33.62 -20.38 -8.93
CA GLU A 474 33.32 -20.20 -7.49
C GLU A 474 31.82 -20.02 -7.22
N ARG A 475 31.03 -19.74 -8.26
CA ARG A 475 29.62 -19.39 -8.20
C ARG A 475 28.68 -20.57 -7.94
N SER A 476 28.96 -21.73 -8.52
CA SER A 476 28.20 -22.96 -8.23
C SER A 476 28.38 -23.33 -6.75
N GLY A 477 29.62 -23.28 -6.26
CA GLY A 477 29.95 -23.76 -4.92
C GLY A 477 29.12 -23.13 -3.79
N TYR A 478 28.86 -21.82 -3.80
CA TYR A 478 28.07 -21.20 -2.71
C TYR A 478 26.56 -21.35 -2.91
N LEU A 479 26.04 -21.30 -4.14
CA LEU A 479 24.61 -21.55 -4.38
C LEU A 479 24.25 -23.00 -4.06
N ASP A 480 25.16 -23.93 -4.35
CA ASP A 480 25.05 -25.33 -4.00
C ASP A 480 25.08 -25.48 -2.45
N LEU A 481 26.04 -24.87 -1.76
CA LEU A 481 26.08 -24.87 -0.27
C LEU A 481 24.82 -24.27 0.38
N LEU A 482 24.29 -23.19 -0.19
CA LEU A 482 23.07 -22.55 0.30
C LEU A 482 21.85 -23.44 0.02
N SER A 483 21.76 -24.06 -1.16
CA SER A 483 20.63 -24.90 -1.56
C SER A 483 20.64 -26.31 -0.94
N GLU A 484 21.81 -26.84 -0.56
CA GLU A 484 21.96 -28.09 0.20
C GLU A 484 21.21 -28.05 1.54
N ARG A 485 21.02 -26.85 2.10
CA ARG A 485 20.12 -26.63 3.23
C ARG A 485 18.67 -26.72 2.75
N ARG A 486 18.03 -27.87 2.98
CA ARG A 486 16.62 -28.12 2.66
C ARG A 486 15.71 -26.95 3.06
N GLY A 487 15.25 -26.19 2.07
CA GLY A 487 14.27 -25.11 2.23
C GLY A 487 14.83 -23.68 2.14
N LEU A 488 16.15 -23.48 1.99
CA LEU A 488 16.68 -22.14 1.69
C LEU A 488 16.45 -21.81 0.20
N THR A 489 15.75 -20.71 -0.05
CA THR A 489 15.49 -20.18 -1.39
C THR A 489 16.36 -18.95 -1.62
N VAL A 490 17.25 -19.02 -2.61
CA VAL A 490 18.04 -17.86 -3.07
C VAL A 490 17.33 -17.23 -4.27
N GLN A 491 17.01 -15.94 -4.19
CA GLN A 491 16.19 -15.22 -5.20
C GLN A 491 16.86 -14.00 -5.82
#